data_AF-A0A097KUD6-F1
#
_entry.id   AF-A0A097KUD6-F1
#
_cell.length_a   1.000
_cell.length_b   1.000
_cell.length_c   1.000
_cell.angle_alpha   90.00
_cell.angle_beta   90.00
_cell.angle_gamma   90.00
#
_symmetry.space_group_name_H-M   'P 1'
#
loop_
_entity.id
_entity.type
_entity.pdbx_description
1 polymer ?
#
loop_
_entity_poly.entity_id
_entity_poly.type
_entity_poly.pdbx_seq_one_letter_code
_entity_poly.pdbx_strand_id
1 'polypeptide(L)'
;VDLRQESHGFVNGDIPVSWHVDRNWGNYGNGATTVQKAEQMRLAALVGTTTTFLPMGNADTKILSPITEKVVSAEPEEAIARKALGFRYVRFYVTDRTQPDTETIEAFLDFVDSLPGDAWFHFHCEAGNGR
;
A
#
# COMPACT_ATOMS: atom_id res chain seq x y z
N VAL A 1 8.15 6.04 0.77
CA VAL A 1 7.25 6.58 1.80
C VAL A 1 5.86 6.27 1.33
N ASP A 2 5.30 5.23 1.92
CA ASP A 2 3.97 4.74 1.57
C ASP A 2 2.92 5.51 2.38
N LEU A 3 2.01 6.19 1.69
CA LEU A 3 0.94 6.98 2.32
C LEU A 3 -0.40 6.23 2.36
N ARG A 4 -0.41 4.92 2.09
CA ARG A 4 -1.65 4.15 1.85
C ARG A 4 -2.20 3.54 3.13
N GLN A 5 -3.40 3.93 3.54
CA GLN A 5 -4.13 3.24 4.61
C GLN A 5 -4.84 1.98 4.10
N GLU A 6 -5.25 1.92 2.83
CA GLU A 6 -5.86 0.73 2.27
C GLU A 6 -4.89 -0.46 2.29
N SER A 7 -5.42 -1.65 2.56
CA SER A 7 -4.62 -2.87 2.54
C SER A 7 -4.16 -3.16 1.12
N HIS A 8 -2.86 -3.36 0.94
CA HIS A 8 -2.24 -3.60 -0.36
C HIS A 8 -1.01 -4.51 -0.24
N GLY A 9 -0.47 -4.93 -1.39
CA GLY A 9 0.76 -5.69 -1.47
C GLY A 9 1.04 -6.16 -2.89
N PHE A 10 1.93 -7.14 -3.01
CA PHE A 10 2.36 -7.69 -4.29
C PHE A 10 2.10 -9.19 -4.34
N VAL A 11 1.39 -9.62 -5.38
CA VAL A 11 1.17 -11.02 -5.71
C VAL A 11 2.26 -11.47 -6.68
N ASN A 12 2.84 -12.66 -6.42
CA ASN A 12 3.89 -13.28 -7.23
C ASN A 12 5.14 -12.40 -7.48
N GLY A 13 5.31 -11.33 -6.70
CA GLY A 13 6.45 -10.42 -6.71
C GLY A 13 6.30 -9.20 -7.63
N ASP A 14 5.38 -9.22 -8.60
CA ASP A 14 5.29 -8.20 -9.65
C ASP A 14 3.88 -7.65 -9.90
N ILE A 15 2.83 -8.25 -9.33
CA ILE A 15 1.45 -7.79 -9.49
C ILE A 15 1.04 -6.96 -8.27
N PRO A 16 0.99 -5.62 -8.35
CA PRO A 16 0.48 -4.80 -7.25
C PRO A 16 -1.03 -4.97 -7.11
N VAL A 17 -1.51 -5.21 -5.89
CA VAL A 17 -2.93 -5.42 -5.57
C VAL A 17 -3.34 -4.62 -4.34
N SER A 18 -4.62 -4.27 -4.26
CA SER A 18 -5.24 -3.67 -3.07
C SER A 18 -6.65 -4.22 -2.84
N TRP A 19 -7.12 -4.18 -1.60
CA TRP A 19 -8.49 -4.52 -1.25
C TRP A 19 -9.38 -3.29 -1.33
N HIS A 20 -9.85 -3.00 -2.54
CA HIS A 20 -10.67 -1.84 -2.81
C HIS A 20 -12.11 -2.00 -2.31
N VAL A 21 -12.64 -0.94 -1.69
CA VAL A 21 -14.07 -0.75 -1.36
C VAL A 21 -14.48 0.65 -1.77
N ASP A 22 -15.75 1.02 -1.60
CA ASP A 22 -16.21 2.39 -1.90
C ASP A 22 -15.28 3.45 -1.29
N ARG A 23 -14.93 4.46 -2.11
CA ARG A 23 -13.98 5.54 -1.79
C ARG A 23 -12.55 5.11 -1.44
N ASN A 24 -12.19 3.85 -1.63
CA ASN A 24 -10.93 3.26 -1.16
C ASN A 24 -10.77 3.34 0.37
N TRP A 25 -11.89 3.30 1.11
CA TRP A 25 -11.94 3.49 2.58
C TRP A 25 -11.96 2.17 3.37
N GLY A 26 -11.28 1.13 2.88
CA GLY A 26 -11.33 -0.21 3.48
C GLY A 26 -10.88 -0.30 4.93
N ASN A 27 -10.12 0.71 5.38
CA ASN A 27 -9.55 0.81 6.72
C ASN A 27 -9.86 2.16 7.40
N TYR A 28 -10.86 2.91 6.93
CA TYR A 28 -11.21 4.20 7.52
C TYR A 28 -11.52 4.06 9.02
N GLY A 29 -10.91 4.93 9.84
CA GLY A 29 -11.06 4.93 11.29
C GLY A 29 -10.27 3.85 12.05
N ASN A 30 -9.52 2.98 11.35
CA ASN A 30 -8.65 2.00 12.00
C ASN A 30 -7.24 2.57 12.21
N GLY A 31 -6.64 2.27 13.37
CA GLY A 31 -5.25 2.60 13.66
C GLY A 31 -4.25 1.69 12.92
N ALA A 32 -3.01 2.18 12.77
CA ALA A 32 -1.92 1.53 12.03
C ALA A 32 -1.76 0.03 12.31
N THR A 33 -1.68 -0.37 13.59
CA THR A 33 -1.51 -1.77 14.00
C THR A 33 -2.66 -2.67 13.52
N THR A 34 -3.90 -2.16 13.55
CA THR A 34 -5.08 -2.90 13.08
C THR A 34 -5.02 -3.09 11.58
N VAL A 35 -4.66 -2.03 10.85
CA VAL A 35 -4.52 -2.07 9.38
C VAL A 35 -3.42 -3.04 8.96
N GLN A 36 -2.25 -2.99 9.60
CA GLN A 36 -1.12 -3.87 9.29
C GLN A 36 -1.49 -5.35 9.48
N LYS A 37 -2.15 -5.68 10.59
CA LYS A 37 -2.62 -7.05 10.85
C LYS A 37 -3.65 -7.50 9.81
N ALA A 38 -4.61 -6.64 9.47
CA ALA A 38 -5.62 -6.95 8.47
C ALA A 38 -5.00 -7.20 7.08
N GLU A 39 -4.05 -6.35 6.68
CA GLU A 39 -3.31 -6.52 5.42
C GLU A 39 -2.53 -7.82 5.38
N GLN A 40 -1.78 -8.14 6.45
CA GLN A 40 -1.01 -9.38 6.52
C GLN A 40 -1.90 -10.62 6.44
N MET A 41 -3.05 -10.62 7.13
CA MET A 41 -4.02 -11.72 7.05
C MET A 41 -4.61 -11.86 5.65
N ARG A 42 -4.92 -10.75 4.98
CA ARG A 42 -5.46 -10.74 3.62
C ARG A 42 -4.46 -11.28 2.59
N LEU A 43 -3.20 -10.86 2.66
CA LEU A 43 -2.14 -11.37 1.81
C LEU A 43 -1.90 -12.86 2.04
N ALA A 44 -1.81 -13.29 3.31
CA ALA A 44 -1.65 -14.70 3.64
C ALA A 44 -2.80 -15.57 3.11
N ALA A 45 -4.04 -15.06 3.15
CA ALA A 45 -5.21 -15.76 2.65
C ALA A 45 -5.25 -15.91 1.11
N LEU A 46 -4.53 -15.07 0.36
CA LEU A 46 -4.43 -15.23 -1.09
C LEU A 46 -3.54 -16.41 -1.48
N VAL A 47 -2.52 -16.73 -0.68
CA VAL A 47 -1.51 -17.74 -1.04
C VAL A 47 -2.16 -19.12 -1.21
N GLY A 48 -1.88 -19.76 -2.35
CA GLY A 48 -2.45 -21.07 -2.71
C GLY A 48 -3.81 -20.99 -3.41
N THR A 49 -4.39 -19.79 -3.57
CA THR A 49 -5.65 -19.60 -4.32
C THR A 49 -5.39 -19.32 -5.79
N THR A 50 -6.42 -19.53 -6.62
CA THR A 50 -6.51 -18.91 -7.95
C THR A 50 -7.47 -17.74 -7.85
N THR A 51 -6.97 -16.53 -8.14
CA THR A 51 -7.72 -15.28 -7.97
C THR A 51 -7.69 -14.46 -9.24
N THR A 52 -8.82 -13.83 -9.59
CA THR A 52 -8.90 -12.84 -10.66
C THR A 52 -8.75 -11.44 -10.07
N PHE A 53 -7.72 -10.70 -10.50
CA PHE A 53 -7.48 -9.32 -10.14
C PHE A 53 -8.05 -8.40 -11.20
N LEU A 54 -8.79 -7.38 -10.76
CA LEU A 54 -9.51 -6.47 -11.62
C LEU A 54 -8.82 -5.10 -11.63
N PRO A 55 -8.52 -4.51 -12.80
CA PRO A 55 -8.10 -3.12 -12.85
C PRO A 55 -9.25 -2.21 -12.40
N MET A 56 -8.91 -1.13 -11.71
CA MET A 56 -9.88 -0.19 -11.13
C MET A 56 -9.56 1.25 -11.55
N GLY A 57 -10.59 2.08 -11.66
CA GLY A 57 -10.43 3.48 -12.05
C GLY A 57 -10.35 3.71 -13.56
N ASN A 58 -10.58 4.97 -13.97
CA ASN A 58 -10.79 5.33 -15.37
C ASN A 58 -9.56 5.21 -16.27
N ALA A 59 -8.35 5.28 -15.70
CA ALA A 59 -7.11 5.15 -16.47
C ALA A 59 -6.79 3.67 -16.68
N ASP A 60 -6.69 2.90 -15.60
CA ASP A 60 -6.29 1.50 -15.63
C ASP A 60 -7.28 0.64 -16.41
N THR A 61 -8.59 0.84 -16.22
CA THR A 61 -9.62 0.08 -16.97
C THR A 61 -9.60 0.30 -18.49
N LYS A 62 -8.89 1.33 -18.98
CA LYS A 62 -8.72 1.56 -20.42
C LYS A 62 -7.53 0.82 -21.02
N ILE A 63 -6.54 0.46 -20.20
CA ILE A 63 -5.25 -0.08 -20.67
C ILE A 63 -4.90 -1.45 -20.10
N LEU A 64 -5.54 -1.85 -19.00
CA LEU A 64 -5.37 -3.14 -18.35
C LEU A 64 -6.63 -3.99 -18.49
N SER A 65 -6.44 -5.30 -18.57
CA SER A 65 -7.51 -6.29 -18.52
C SER A 65 -7.44 -7.06 -17.19
N PRO A 66 -8.55 -7.65 -16.72
CA PRO A 66 -8.52 -8.62 -15.64
C PRO A 66 -7.48 -9.71 -15.87
N ILE A 67 -6.73 -10.04 -14.83
CA ILE A 67 -5.75 -11.13 -14.86
C ILE A 67 -6.15 -12.20 -13.85
N THR A 68 -6.06 -13.47 -14.24
CA THR A 68 -6.33 -14.60 -13.34
C THR A 68 -5.04 -15.35 -13.10
N GLU A 69 -4.62 -15.40 -11.84
CA GLU A 69 -3.33 -15.96 -11.47
C GLU A 69 -3.49 -16.98 -10.34
N LYS A 70 -2.64 -18.01 -10.39
CA LYS A 70 -2.41 -18.86 -9.22
C LYS A 70 -1.42 -18.12 -8.32
N VAL A 71 -1.87 -17.79 -7.11
CA VAL A 71 -1.05 -17.04 -6.15
C VAL A 71 -0.09 -18.02 -5.46
N VAL A 72 1.19 -17.88 -5.76
CA VAL A 72 2.29 -18.65 -5.15
C VAL A 72 2.93 -17.87 -4.00
N SER A 73 2.99 -16.54 -4.13
CA SER A 73 3.42 -15.64 -3.07
C SER A 73 2.54 -14.39 -3.02
N ALA A 74 2.41 -13.82 -1.82
CA ALA A 74 1.79 -12.53 -1.58
C ALA A 74 2.56 -11.83 -0.46
N GLU A 75 3.18 -10.70 -0.76
CA GLU A 75 4.09 -10.00 0.16
C GLU A 75 3.64 -8.55 0.37
N PRO A 76 3.85 -7.99 1.59
CA PRO A 76 3.63 -6.56 1.82
C PRO A 76 4.66 -5.74 1.04
N GLU A 77 4.31 -4.49 0.72
CA GLU A 77 5.22 -3.59 -0.01
C GLU A 77 6.57 -3.42 0.69
N GLU A 78 6.60 -3.38 2.03
CA GLU A 78 7.85 -3.32 2.79
C GLU A 78 8.84 -4.43 2.42
N ALA A 79 8.34 -5.66 2.24
CA ALA A 79 9.19 -6.80 1.92
C ALA A 79 9.77 -6.65 0.51
N ILE A 80 8.99 -6.20 -0.46
CA ILE A 80 9.43 -5.96 -1.84
C ILE A 80 10.45 -4.81 -1.88
N ALA A 81 10.12 -3.67 -1.25
CA ALA A 81 10.98 -2.49 -1.22
C ALA A 81 12.36 -2.80 -0.63
N ARG A 82 12.41 -3.54 0.50
CA ARG A 82 13.66 -3.87 1.18
C ARG A 82 14.44 -4.97 0.45
N LYS A 83 13.79 -6.09 0.10
CA LYS A 83 14.49 -7.28 -0.41
C LYS A 83 14.87 -7.15 -1.89
N ALA A 84 13.95 -6.67 -2.73
CA ALA A 84 14.14 -6.67 -4.17
C ALA A 84 14.84 -5.41 -4.67
N LEU A 85 14.60 -4.27 -4.01
CA LEU A 85 15.01 -2.96 -4.51
C LEU A 85 16.06 -2.26 -3.63
N GLY A 86 16.33 -2.79 -2.43
CA GLY A 86 17.31 -2.19 -1.50
C GLY A 86 16.86 -0.86 -0.91
N PHE A 87 15.56 -0.52 -1.00
CA PHE A 87 15.03 0.71 -0.42
C PHE A 87 14.84 0.57 1.09
N ARG A 88 14.95 1.72 1.78
CA ARG A 88 14.37 1.89 3.11
C ARG A 88 12.86 2.10 2.95
N TYR A 89 12.10 1.63 3.92
CA TYR A 89 10.64 1.70 3.89
C TYR A 89 10.11 2.29 5.20
N VAL A 90 9.08 3.13 5.06
CA VAL A 90 8.26 3.70 6.12
C VAL A 90 6.85 3.89 5.56
N ARG A 91 5.84 3.73 6.40
CA ARG A 91 4.44 3.89 6.04
C ARG A 91 3.71 4.82 6.99
N PHE A 92 2.90 5.70 6.43
CA PHE A 92 1.95 6.57 7.12
C PHE A 92 0.55 6.24 6.63
N TYR A 93 -0.35 5.91 7.55
CA TYR A 93 -1.65 5.33 7.23
C TYR A 93 -2.71 6.40 6.92
N VAL A 94 -2.53 7.13 5.82
CA VAL A 94 -3.43 8.22 5.41
C VAL A 94 -4.62 7.68 4.62
N THR A 95 -5.83 7.99 5.07
CA THR A 95 -7.08 7.65 4.37
C THR A 95 -7.13 8.35 3.01
N ASP A 96 -7.58 7.64 1.97
CA ASP A 96 -7.73 8.24 0.64
C ASP A 96 -8.71 9.42 0.64
N ARG A 97 -8.36 10.48 -0.10
CA ARG A 97 -9.14 11.74 -0.23
C ARG A 97 -9.40 12.50 1.08
N THR A 98 -8.59 12.29 2.11
CA THR A 98 -8.62 13.09 3.34
C THR A 98 -7.27 13.74 3.57
N GLN A 99 -7.24 14.76 4.44
CA GLN A 99 -5.97 15.21 5.01
C GLN A 99 -5.44 14.17 6.03
N PRO A 100 -4.11 14.04 6.20
CA PRO A 100 -3.55 13.33 7.35
C PRO A 100 -4.02 13.96 8.66
N ASP A 101 -4.17 13.15 9.71
CA ASP A 101 -4.43 13.66 11.05
C ASP A 101 -3.16 14.24 11.69
N THR A 102 -3.33 14.98 12.79
CA THR A 102 -2.22 15.64 13.49
C THR A 102 -1.16 14.64 13.95
N GLU A 103 -1.56 13.48 14.47
CA GLU A 103 -0.63 12.44 14.93
C GLU A 103 0.25 11.92 13.79
N THR A 104 -0.33 11.71 12.61
CA THR A 104 0.40 11.29 11.40
C THR A 104 1.38 12.37 10.93
N ILE A 105 0.98 13.65 11.01
CA ILE A 105 1.86 14.78 10.64
C ILE A 105 3.04 14.86 11.61
N GLU A 106 2.80 14.78 12.91
CA GLU A 106 3.85 14.80 13.95
C GLU A 106 4.81 13.62 13.76
N ALA A 107 4.29 12.41 13.55
CA ALA A 107 5.12 11.23 13.28
C ALA A 107 5.96 11.38 12.01
N PHE A 108 5.45 12.06 10.98
CA PHE A 108 6.22 12.35 9.77
C PHE A 108 7.34 13.37 10.03
N LEU A 109 7.08 14.42 10.81
CA LEU A 109 8.10 15.42 11.17
C LEU A 109 9.22 14.78 11.99
N ASP A 110 8.86 13.98 13.01
CA ASP A 110 9.83 13.22 13.81
C ASP A 110 10.68 12.27 12.94
N PHE A 111 10.04 11.63 11.95
CA PHE A 111 10.75 10.79 11.00
C PHE A 111 11.74 11.60 10.15
N VAL A 112 11.34 12.74 9.60
CA VAL A 112 12.22 13.61 8.80
C VAL A 112 13.41 14.09 9.64
N ASP A 113 13.17 14.52 10.88
CA ASP A 113 14.21 15.00 11.79
C ASP A 113 15.22 13.89 12.19
N SER A 114 14.81 12.62 12.11
CA SER A 114 15.68 11.47 12.41
C SER A 114 16.63 11.07 11.26
N LEU A 115 16.43 11.62 10.06
CA LEU A 115 17.14 11.19 8.85
C LEU A 115 18.43 11.99 8.59
N PRO A 116 19.39 11.42 7.84
CA PRO A 116 20.56 12.17 7.40
C PRO A 116 20.16 13.25 6.39
N GLY A 117 20.93 14.34 6.33
CA GLY A 117 20.62 15.51 5.49
C GLY A 117 20.63 15.26 3.98
N ASP A 118 21.09 14.09 3.53
CA ASP A 118 21.12 13.66 2.13
C ASP A 118 20.02 12.62 1.80
N ALA A 119 19.07 12.38 2.71
CA ALA A 119 17.98 11.44 2.48
C ALA A 119 17.10 11.84 1.28
N TRP A 120 16.84 10.87 0.39
CA TRP A 120 15.91 11.01 -0.72
C TRP A 120 14.56 10.38 -0.38
N PHE A 121 13.48 11.14 -0.56
CA PHE A 121 12.12 10.64 -0.35
C PHE A 121 11.43 10.33 -1.68
N HIS A 122 10.88 9.14 -1.78
CA HIS A 122 9.91 8.79 -2.82
C HIS A 122 8.54 8.60 -2.15
N PHE A 123 7.63 9.56 -2.34
CA PHE A 123 6.26 9.50 -1.86
C PHE A 123 5.37 8.87 -2.92
N HIS A 124 4.44 8.03 -2.48
CA HIS A 124 3.38 7.52 -3.34
C HIS A 124 2.12 7.24 -2.52
N CYS A 125 1.00 7.20 -3.23
CA CYS A 125 -0.28 6.72 -2.74
C CYS A 125 -0.87 5.76 -3.79
N GLU A 126 -2.20 5.66 -3.92
CA GLU A 126 -2.82 4.89 -5.01
C GLU A 126 -2.57 5.54 -6.38
N ALA A 127 -2.83 6.86 -6.48
CA ALA A 127 -2.83 7.58 -7.77
C ALA A 127 -1.71 8.63 -7.90
N GLY A 128 -0.89 8.83 -6.86
CA GLY A 128 0.19 9.82 -6.83
C GLY A 128 -0.31 11.27 -6.97
N ASN A 129 -1.44 11.62 -6.35
CA ASN A 129 -2.07 12.94 -6.52
C ASN A 129 -2.48 13.61 -5.20
N GLY A 130 -3.42 13.02 -4.44
CA GLY A 130 -4.08 13.73 -3.33
C GLY A 130 -3.37 13.67 -1.98
N ARG A 131 -3.00 12.46 -1.53
CA ARG A 131 -2.24 12.22 -0.30
C ARG A 131 -0.78 12.57 -0.54
#